data_AF-A0A0L6ZCV6-F1
#
_entry.id   AF-A0A0L6ZCV6-F1
#
_cell.length_a   1.000
_cell.length_b   1.000
_cell.length_c   1.000
_cell.angle_alpha   90.00
_cell.angle_beta   90.00
_cell.angle_gamma   90.00
#
_symmetry.space_group_name_H-M   'P 1'
#
loop_
_entity.id
_entity.type
_entity.pdbx_description
1 polymer ?
#
loop_
_entity_poly.entity_id
_entity_poly.type
_entity_poly.pdbx_seq_one_letter_code
_entity_poly.pdbx_strand_id
1 'polypeptide(L)' 'MSRRPLVPSASAGLDRFKVEVAKDMAVENYYDTNQYKGDYTTKTVGKMATAGNVGGEMVKRMIASVEQQMANKTD' A
#
# COMPACT_ATOMS: atom_id res chain seq x y z
N MET A 1 12.95 9.51 -1.80
CA MET A 1 12.70 8.05 -1.77
C MET A 1 12.49 7.56 -3.19
N SER A 2 13.40 6.71 -3.69
CA SER A 2 13.27 6.07 -5.01
C SER A 2 12.10 5.09 -4.99
N ARG A 3 11.12 5.24 -5.90
CA ARG A 3 9.98 4.31 -6.06
C ARG A 3 10.37 3.11 -6.93
N ARG A 4 11.46 2.42 -6.58
CA ARG A 4 11.92 1.25 -7.34
C ARG A 4 11.65 -0.02 -6.55
N PRO A 5 10.72 -0.88 -7.02
CA PRO A 5 10.54 -2.19 -6.41
C PRO A 5 11.80 -3.03 -6.61
N LEU A 6 12.08 -3.93 -5.67
CA LEU A 6 13.21 -4.86 -5.73
C LEU A 6 13.13 -5.75 -6.99
N VAL A 7 11.91 -6.13 -7.37
CA VAL A 7 11.61 -6.89 -8.58
C VAL A 7 10.87 -5.96 -9.56
N PRO A 8 11.53 -5.45 -10.62
CA PRO A 8 10.92 -4.49 -11.54
C PRO A 8 9.66 -5.02 -12.24
N SER A 9 9.66 -6.32 -12.59
CA SER A 9 8.52 -6.98 -13.23
C SER A 9 7.27 -7.05 -12.33
N ALA A 10 7.44 -6.96 -11.02
CA ALA A 10 6.33 -6.97 -10.06
C ALA A 10 5.66 -5.59 -9.91
N SER A 11 6.19 -4.52 -10.51
CA SER A 11 5.70 -3.15 -10.31
C SER A 11 4.19 -3.01 -10.56
N ALA A 12 3.71 -3.54 -11.68
CA ALA A 12 2.29 -3.45 -12.04
C ALA A 12 1.39 -4.25 -11.06
N GLY A 13 1.88 -5.39 -10.55
CA GLY A 13 1.18 -6.18 -9.55
C GLY A 13 1.12 -5.46 -8.19
N LEU A 14 2.24 -4.85 -7.79
CA LEU A 14 2.31 -4.04 -6.56
C LEU A 14 1.41 -2.81 -6.63
N ASP A 15 1.28 -2.18 -7.81
CA ASP A 15 0.38 -1.05 -7.98
C ASP A 15 -1.09 -1.43 -7.84
N ARG A 16 -1.50 -2.59 -8.38
CA ARG A 16 -2.85 -3.14 -8.18
C ARG A 16 -3.09 -3.49 -6.72
N PHE A 17 -2.15 -4.20 -6.11
CA PHE A 17 -2.24 -4.61 -4.72
C PHE A 17 -2.35 -3.40 -3.77
N LYS A 18 -1.63 -2.33 -4.06
CA LYS A 18 -1.70 -1.06 -3.33
C LYS A 18 -3.11 -0.45 -3.36
N VAL A 19 -3.78 -0.49 -4.52
CA VAL A 19 -5.16 -0.02 -4.68
C VAL A 19 -6.13 -0.89 -3.88
N GLU A 20 -5.97 -2.21 -3.94
CA GLU A 20 -6.80 -3.15 -3.17
C GLU A 20 -6.67 -2.93 -1.66
N VAL A 21 -5.43 -2.82 -1.15
CA VAL A 21 -5.20 -2.55 0.27
C VAL A 21 -5.76 -1.18 0.67
N ALA A 22 -5.62 -0.15 -0.17
CA ALA A 22 -6.20 1.16 0.10
C ALA A 22 -7.74 1.14 0.16
N LYS A 23 -8.36 0.33 -0.69
CA LYS A 23 -9.81 0.09 -0.69
C LYS A 23 -10.27 -0.63 0.57
N ASP A 24 -9.59 -1.70 0.97
CA ASP A 24 -9.90 -2.44 2.20
C ASP A 24 -9.76 -1.59 3.47
N MET A 25 -8.80 -0.67 3.47
CA MET A 25 -8.58 0.24 4.58
C MET A 25 -9.52 1.46 4.57
N ALA A 26 -10.47 1.54 3.62
CA ALA A 26 -11.36 2.68 3.39
C ALA A 26 -10.63 4.02 3.22
N VAL A 27 -9.37 3.98 2.73
CA VAL A 27 -8.53 5.17 2.48
C VAL A 27 -8.34 5.45 1.00
N GLU A 28 -9.07 4.78 0.12
CA GLU A 28 -8.99 4.90 -1.34
C GLU A 28 -9.06 6.38 -1.81
N ASN A 29 -9.98 7.16 -1.24
CA ASN A 29 -10.15 8.59 -1.55
C ASN A 29 -8.98 9.50 -1.11
N TYR A 30 -8.10 9.01 -0.24
CA TYR A 30 -6.93 9.74 0.26
C TYR A 30 -5.64 9.35 -0.46
N TYR A 31 -5.69 8.23 -1.19
CA TYR A 31 -4.55 7.55 -1.81
C TYR A 31 -4.25 7.98 -3.24
N ASP A 32 -5.08 8.83 -3.84
CA ASP A 32 -4.81 9.35 -5.17
C ASP A 32 -3.48 10.13 -5.15
N THR A 33 -2.47 9.53 -5.77
CA THR A 33 -1.11 10.08 -5.83
C THR A 33 -1.00 11.23 -6.82
N ASN A 34 -2.01 11.44 -7.68
CA ASN A 34 -2.04 12.49 -8.69
C ASN A 34 -2.84 13.72 -8.24
N GLN A 35 -3.54 13.66 -7.11
CA GLN A 35 -4.23 14.82 -6.57
C GLN A 35 -3.23 15.82 -5.99
N TYR A 36 -3.27 17.06 -6.48
CA TYR A 36 -2.50 18.17 -5.93
C TYR A 36 -2.91 18.39 -4.47
N LYS A 37 -2.04 18.03 -3.52
CA LYS A 37 -2.35 18.11 -2.09
C LYS A 37 -2.15 19.52 -1.47
N GLY A 38 -1.88 20.54 -2.29
CA GLY A 38 -1.54 21.90 -1.82
C GLY A 38 -2.71 22.69 -1.25
N ASP A 39 -3.94 22.41 -1.68
CA ASP A 39 -5.14 23.14 -1.23
C ASP A 39 -5.83 22.51 -0.02
N TYR A 40 -5.32 21.38 0.48
CA TYR A 40 -5.90 20.72 1.65
C TYR A 40 -5.37 21.34 2.94
N THR A 41 -6.28 21.65 3.87
CA THR A 41 -5.88 22.12 5.20
C THR A 41 -4.96 21.11 5.89
N THR A 42 -4.03 21.56 6.74
CA THR A 42 -3.10 20.70 7.51
C THR A 42 -3.83 19.58 8.27
N LYS A 43 -5.08 19.84 8.70
CA LYS A 43 -5.93 18.86 9.38
C LYS A 43 -6.43 17.76 8.43
N THR A 44 -6.71 18.09 7.18
CA THR A 44 -7.08 17.14 6.12
C THR A 44 -5.87 16.34 5.64
N VAL A 45 -4.70 16.98 5.51
CA VAL A 45 -3.42 16.30 5.19
C VAL A 45 -2.99 15.38 6.34
N GLY A 46 -3.18 15.79 7.59
CA GLY A 46 -2.93 14.95 8.77
C GLY A 46 -3.81 13.71 8.83
N LYS A 47 -5.06 13.79 8.34
CA LYS A 47 -5.91 12.60 8.12
C LYS A 47 -5.44 11.77 6.92
N MET A 48 -4.94 12.39 5.84
CA MET A 48 -4.28 11.67 4.74
C MET A 48 -2.98 10.97 5.16
N ALA A 49 -2.37 11.33 6.29
CA ALA A 49 -1.23 10.58 6.84
C ALA A 49 -1.59 9.13 7.16
N THR A 50 -2.89 8.80 7.29
CA THR A 50 -3.35 7.39 7.35
C THR A 50 -3.15 6.63 6.03
N ALA A 51 -2.81 7.31 4.92
CA ALA A 51 -2.31 6.65 3.72
C ALA A 51 -0.88 6.10 3.95
N GLY A 52 -0.12 6.62 4.92
CA GLY A 52 1.18 6.09 5.31
C GLY A 52 1.11 4.62 5.74
N ASN A 53 -0.03 4.17 6.27
CA ASN A 53 -0.26 2.80 6.72
C ASN A 53 -0.55 1.81 5.59
N VAL A 54 -0.90 2.25 4.37
CA VAL A 54 -1.15 1.31 3.26
C VAL A 54 0.12 0.58 2.86
N GLY A 55 1.25 1.30 2.77
CA GLY A 55 2.54 0.66 2.47
C GLY A 55 2.96 -0.35 3.55
N GLY A 56 2.72 -0.02 4.82
CA GLY A 56 2.96 -0.93 5.94
C GLY A 56 2.05 -2.15 5.92
N GLU A 57 0.76 -1.95 5.62
CA GLU A 57 -0.23 -3.03 5.52
C GLU A 57 0.04 -3.94 4.32
N MET A 58 0.47 -3.39 3.17
CA MET A 58 0.94 -4.17 2.03
C MET A 58 2.08 -5.10 2.44
N VAL A 59 3.10 -4.60 3.14
CA VAL A 59 4.24 -5.40 3.60
C VAL A 59 3.78 -6.50 4.56
N LYS A 60 2.90 -6.16 5.51
CA LYS A 60 2.34 -7.11 6.48
C LYS A 60 1.61 -8.27 5.80
N ARG A 61 0.75 -7.97 4.84
CA ARG A 61 0.00 -8.97 4.05
C ARG A 61 0.91 -9.82 3.17
N MET A 62 1.91 -9.22 2.54
CA MET A 62 2.91 -9.95 1.75
C MET A 62 3.66 -10.97 2.61
N ILE A 63 4.15 -10.56 3.78
CA ILE A 63 4.85 -11.46 4.72
C ILE A 63 3.92 -12.58 5.17
N ALA A 64 2.70 -12.26 5.61
CA ALA A 64 1.72 -13.27 6.04
C ALA A 64 1.43 -14.31 4.95
N SER A 65 1.32 -13.88 3.68
CA SER A 65 1.10 -14.79 2.55
C SER A 65 2.28 -15.75 2.33
N VAL A 66 3.51 -15.27 2.52
CA VAL A 66 4.72 -16.09 2.40
C VAL A 66 4.84 -17.06 3.57
N GLU A 67 4.56 -16.62 4.80
CA GLU A 67 4.51 -17.47 5.98
C GLU A 67 3.52 -18.63 5.82
N GLN A 68 2.31 -18.35 5.33
CA GLN A 68 1.29 -19.38 5.05
C GLN A 68 1.74 -20.37 3.97
N GLN A 69 2.34 -19.88 2.88
CA GLN A 69 2.85 -20.75 1.81
C GLN A 69 3.99 -21.65 2.29
N MET A 70 4.86 -21.16 3.18
CA MET A 70 5.94 -21.95 3.75
C MET A 70 5.41 -23.00 4.72
N ALA A 71 4.46 -22.64 5.59
CA ALA A 71 3.82 -23.57 6.51
C ALA A 71 3.18 -24.75 5.75
N ASN A 72 2.42 -24.46 4.70
CA ASN A 72 1.73 -25.47 3.88
C ASN A 72 2.67 -26.30 2.97
N LYS A 73 3.95 -25.95 2.90
CA LYS A 73 4.96 -26.67 2.08
C LYS A 73 5.72 -27.74 2.85
N THR A 74 5.39 -27.95 4.13
CA THR A 74 6.13 -28.83 5.03
C THR A 74 5.51 -30.22 5.18
N ASP A 75 4.56 -30.58 4.31
CA ASP A 75 4.00 -31.94 4.16
C ASP A 75 4.65 -32.70 2.99
#